data_AF-A0A6J4WX89-F1
#
_entry.id   AF-A0A6J4WX89-F1
#
_cell.length_a   1.000
_cell.length_b   1.000
_cell.length_c   1.000
_cell.angle_alpha   90.00
_cell.angle_beta   90.00
_cell.angle_gamma   90.00
#
_symmetry.space_group_name_H-M   'P 1'
#
loop_
_entity.id
_entity.type
_entity.pdbx_description
1 polymer ?
#
loop_
_entity_poly.entity_id
_entity_poly.type
_entity_poly.pdbx_seq_one_letter_code
_entity_poly.pdbx_strand_id
1 'polypeptide(L)' 'MNADVARKYAAIYLSLQKKGTKIPINDVWIAASCMEVGGRLLTRDKHFDVVDQIETIILGTG' A
#
# COMPACT_ATOMS: atom_id res chain seq x y z
N MET A 1 -7.02 9.37 10.62
CA MET A 1 -6.36 9.53 9.31
C MET A 1 -6.17 11.03 9.07
N ASN A 2 -4.94 11.49 8.86
CA ASN A 2 -4.60 12.91 8.72
C ASN A 2 -4.39 13.29 7.24
N ALA A 3 -4.11 14.57 6.97
CA ALA A 3 -3.89 15.07 5.61
C ALA A 3 -2.68 14.41 4.91
N ASP A 4 -1.68 13.95 5.67
CA ASP A 4 -0.47 13.34 5.13
C ASP A 4 -0.79 11.96 4.55
N VAL A 5 -1.51 11.12 5.29
CA VAL A 5 -1.99 9.82 4.81
C VAL A 5 -2.86 9.98 3.56
N ALA A 6 -3.72 11.02 3.49
CA ALA A 6 -4.52 11.27 2.29
C ALA A 6 -3.66 11.61 1.06
N ARG A 7 -2.56 12.35 1.23
CA ARG A 7 -1.60 12.62 0.14
C ARG A 7 -0.88 11.34 -0.30
N LYS A 8 -0.46 10.48 0.64
CA LYS A 8 0.15 9.18 0.33
C LYS A 8 -0.83 8.27 -0.42
N TYR A 9 -2.08 8.22 0.03
CA TYR A 9 -3.17 7.49 -0.64
C TYR A 9 -3.31 7.92 -2.09
N ALA A 10 -3.38 9.23 -2.36
CA ALA A 10 -3.53 9.73 -3.73
C ALA A 10 -2.35 9.32 -4.62
N ALA A 11 -1.12 9.37 -4.09
CA ALA A 11 0.08 8.94 -4.81
C ALA A 11 0.04 7.44 -5.16
N ILE A 12 -0.31 6.59 -4.18
CA ILE A 12 -0.42 5.14 -4.39
C ILE A 12 -1.56 4.81 -5.37
N TYR A 13 -2.73 5.40 -5.19
CA TYR A 13 -3.89 5.17 -6.04
C TYR A 13 -3.59 5.55 -7.50
N LEU A 14 -2.93 6.69 -7.73
CA LEU A 14 -2.55 7.12 -9.07
C LEU A 14 -1.49 6.20 -9.70
N SER A 15 -0.55 5.71 -8.90
CA SER A 15 0.44 4.71 -9.34
C SER A 15 -0.23 3.42 -9.81
N LEU A 16 -1.16 2.90 -9.00
CA LEU A 16 -1.93 1.69 -9.31
C LEU A 16 -2.81 1.86 -10.56
N GLN A 17 -3.49 3.01 -10.69
CA GLN A 17 -4.26 3.38 -11.89
C GLN A 17 -3.40 3.38 -13.15
N LYS A 18 -2.21 4.01 -13.11
CA LYS A 18 -1.28 4.06 -14.24
C LYS A 18 -0.79 2.67 -14.66
N LYS A 19 -0.65 1.75 -13.70
CA LYS A 19 -0.30 0.34 -13.96
C LYS A 19 -1.46 -0.52 -14.46
N GLY A 20 -2.70 -0.02 -14.40
CA GLY A 20 -3.90 -0.82 -14.65
C GLY A 20 -4.14 -1.89 -13.58
N THR A 21 -3.53 -1.77 -12.39
CA THR A 21 -3.67 -2.73 -11.30
C THR A 21 -4.65 -2.19 -10.28
N LYS A 22 -5.70 -2.96 -9.96
CA LYS A 22 -6.67 -2.61 -8.93
C LYS A 22 -6.50 -3.53 -7.73
N ILE A 23 -6.42 -2.94 -6.54
CA ILE A 23 -6.51 -3.63 -5.25
C ILE A 23 -7.70 -3.06 -4.47
N PRO A 24 -8.22 -3.76 -3.46
CA PRO A 24 -9.25 -3.23 -2.57
C PRO A 24 -8.90 -1.85 -2.00
N ILE A 25 -9.90 -0.98 -1.85
CA ILE A 25 -9.67 0.40 -1.42
C ILE A 25 -9.06 0.50 -0.02
N ASN A 26 -9.37 -0.46 0.85
CA ASN A 26 -8.83 -0.54 2.20
C ASN A 26 -7.32 -0.83 2.18
N ASP A 27 -6.85 -1.61 1.20
CA ASP A 27 -5.43 -1.93 1.06
C ASP A 27 -4.63 -0.69 0.66
N VAL A 28 -5.23 0.19 -0.16
CA VAL A 28 -4.62 1.49 -0.48
C VAL A 28 -4.48 2.36 0.79
N TRP A 29 -5.48 2.36 1.68
CA TRP A 29 -5.40 3.10 2.95
C TRP A 29 -4.38 2.50 3.94
N ILE A 30 -4.28 1.17 4.00
CA ILE A 30 -3.27 0.47 4.79
C ILE A 30 -1.87 0.82 4.28
N ALA A 31 -1.65 0.76 2.96
CA ALA A 31 -0.39 1.11 2.35
C ALA A 31 -0.02 2.59 2.57
N ALA A 32 -0.98 3.50 2.43
CA ALA A 32 -0.78 4.93 2.69
C ALA A 32 -0.38 5.20 4.15
N SER A 33 -1.00 4.49 5.10
CA SER A 33 -0.67 4.60 6.52
C SER A 33 0.73 4.05 6.82
N CYS A 34 1.11 2.94 6.19
CA CYS A 34 2.46 2.37 6.29
C CYS A 34 3.52 3.32 5.71
N MET A 35 3.26 3.88 4.53
CA MET A 35 4.13 4.85 3.86
C MET A 35 4.35 6.09 4.72
N GLU A 36 3.33 6.55 5.46
CA GLU A 36 3.45 7.71 6.34
C GLU A 36 4.35 7.47 7.54
N VAL A 37 4.30 6.26 8.11
CA VAL A 37 5.19 5.87 9.23
C VAL A 37 6.61 5.58 8.74
N GLY A 38 6.80 5.32 7.44
CA GLY A 38 8.10 4.96 6.85
C GLY A 38 8.56 3.54 7.21
N GLY A 39 7.62 2.65 7.54
CA GLY A 39 7.89 1.27 7.95
C GLY A 39 7.82 0.25 6.80
N ARG A 40 7.97 -1.03 7.16
CA ARG A 40 7.73 -2.18 6.27
C ARG A 40 6.41 -2.85 6.63
N LEU A 41 5.58 -3.14 5.64
CA LEU A 41 4.30 -3.81 5.85
C LEU A 41 4.48 -5.32 5.91
N LEU A 42 4.35 -5.90 7.11
CA LEU A 42 4.29 -7.33 7.31
C LEU A 42 2.85 -7.83 7.10
N THR A 43 2.64 -8.71 6.12
CA THR A 43 1.28 -9.17 5.77
C THR A 43 1.32 -10.58 5.17
N ARG A 44 0.16 -11.24 5.12
CA ARG A 44 -0.06 -12.47 4.32
C ARG A 44 -0.72 -12.17 2.97
N ASP A 45 -1.19 -10.95 2.80
CA ASP A 45 -1.93 -10.51 1.63
C ASP A 45 -0.97 -10.06 0.52
N LYS A 46 -1.06 -10.71 -0.64
CA LYS A 46 -0.22 -10.41 -1.81
C LYS A 46 -0.69 -9.17 -2.58
N HIS A 47 -1.84 -8.57 -2.25
CA HIS A 47 -2.26 -7.31 -2.85
C HIS A 47 -1.22 -6.20 -2.69
N PHE A 48 -0.41 -6.25 -1.64
CA PHE A 48 0.60 -5.24 -1.38
C PHE A 48 1.87 -5.39 -2.24
N ASP A 49 2.08 -6.53 -2.92
CA ASP A 49 3.25 -6.75 -3.78
C ASP A 49 3.31 -5.81 -4.99
N VAL A 50 2.19 -5.22 -5.38
CA VAL A 50 2.10 -4.31 -6.53
C VAL A 50 2.24 -2.83 -6.16
N VAL A 51 2.37 -2.52 -4.86
CA VAL A 51 2.46 -1.16 -4.33
C VAL A 51 3.92 -0.72 -4.16
N ASP A 52 4.47 -0.04 -5.16
CA ASP A 52 5.90 0.34 -5.19
C ASP A 52 6.33 1.31 -4.08
N GLN A 53 5.37 2.01 -3.45
CA GLN A 53 5.66 3.08 -2.50
C GLN A 53 5.97 2.58 -1.09
N ILE A 54 5.78 1.29 -0.82
CA ILE A 54 6.04 0.68 0.48
C ILE A 54 6.92 -0.56 0.33
N GLU A 55 7.69 -0.85 1.37
CA GLU A 55 8.33 -2.14 1.48
C GLU A 55 7.36 -3.15 2.11
N THR A 56 7.34 -4.37 1.58
CA THR A 56 6.51 -5.46 2.09
C THR A 56 7.35 -6.64 2.56
N ILE A 57 6.83 -7.35 3.55
CA ILE A 57 7.28 -8.68 3.94
C ILE A 57 6.06 -9.59 3.85
N ILE A 58 5.99 -10.42 2.81
CA ILE A 58 4.90 -11.37 2.63
C ILE A 58 5.23 -12.67 3.36
N LEU A 59 4.42 -12.99 4.36
CA LEU A 59 4.52 -14.24 5.10
C LEU A 59 3.90 -15.38 4.28
N GLY A 60 4.74 -16.29 3.79
CA GLY A 60 4.30 -17.58 3.27
C GLY A 60 3.60 -18.41 4.36
N THR A 61 2.63 -19.23 3.96
CA THR A 61 2.16 -20.33 4.80
C THR A 61 3.20 -21.45 4.70
N GLY A 62 4.06 -21.56 5.71
CA GLY A 62 4.78 -22.79 6.00
C GLY A 62 3.87 -23.81 6.66
#